data_AF-A0A833SRX8-F1
#
_entry.id   AF-A0A833SRX8-F1
#
_cell.length_a   1.000
_cell.length_b   1.000
_cell.length_c   1.000
_cell.angle_alpha   90.00
_cell.angle_beta   90.00
_cell.angle_gamma   90.00
#
_symmetry.space_group_name_H-M   'P 1'
#
loop_
_entity.id
_entity.type
_entity.pdbx_description
1 polymer ?
#
loop_
_entity_poly.entity_id
_entity_poly.type
_entity_poly.pdbx_seq_one_letter_code
_entity_poly.pdbx_strand_id
1 'polypeptide(L)'
;MTVNLSSVANRQYKELLLIAGCVLLWVVTEPLRSVALGLFTVSGLFVYKWVKLSKEGLLRYRKYVRSAVVQEQPLFKKWWKIFEAVAATPMVVLVEHGEYKRRLGRVIYKWIGAFHAYWCGFLPESLRNGQLGVAKYWNGLNAE
;
A
#
# COMPACT_ATOMS: atom_id res chain seq x y z
N MET A 1 -1.43 -37.76 56.83
CA MET A 1 -1.65 -36.59 55.96
C MET A 1 -3.14 -36.49 55.65
N THR A 2 -3.89 -35.72 56.43
CA THR A 2 -5.31 -35.48 56.19
C THR A 2 -5.45 -34.34 55.17
N VAL A 3 -5.75 -34.69 53.92
CA VAL A 3 -6.05 -33.69 52.89
C VAL A 3 -7.35 -33.01 53.32
N ASN A 4 -7.28 -31.71 53.57
CA ASN A 4 -8.41 -30.90 54.02
C ASN A 4 -9.46 -30.85 52.90
N LEU A 5 -10.46 -31.73 52.95
CA LEU A 5 -11.52 -31.86 51.95
C LEU A 5 -12.24 -30.53 51.68
N SER A 6 -12.32 -29.65 52.68
CA SER A 6 -12.88 -28.30 52.56
C SER A 6 -12.03 -27.35 51.71
N SER A 7 -10.69 -27.46 51.75
CA SER A 7 -9.80 -26.62 50.94
C SER A 7 -9.78 -27.06 49.48
N VAL A 8 -9.91 -28.36 49.24
CA VAL A 8 -10.05 -28.94 47.89
C VAL A 8 -11.39 -28.56 47.26
N ALA A 9 -12.49 -28.67 48.02
CA ALA A 9 -13.82 -28.29 47.55
C ALA A 9 -13.93 -26.79 47.24
N ASN A 10 -13.36 -25.92 48.08
CA ASN A 10 -13.36 -24.47 47.85
C ASN A 10 -12.50 -24.09 46.64
N ARG A 11 -11.40 -24.80 46.39
CA ARG A 11 -10.58 -24.61 45.19
C ARG A 11 -11.34 -25.02 43.94
N GLN A 12 -11.98 -26.19 43.94
CA GLN A 12 -12.81 -26.66 42.82
C GLN A 12 -13.98 -25.70 42.52
N TYR A 13 -14.64 -25.16 43.54
CA TYR A 13 -15.71 -24.18 43.37
C TYR A 13 -15.22 -22.86 42.75
N LYS A 14 -14.03 -22.37 43.16
CA LYS A 14 -13.41 -21.18 42.56
C LYS A 14 -13.04 -21.40 41.09
N GLU A 15 -12.45 -22.55 40.76
CA GLU A 15 -12.15 -22.91 39.36
C GLU A 15 -13.42 -22.99 38.51
N LEU A 16 -14.50 -23.59 39.03
CA LEU A 16 -15.79 -23.66 38.34
C LEU A 16 -16.42 -22.28 38.13
N LEU A 17 -16.33 -21.39 39.11
CA LEU A 17 -16.80 -20.01 38.98
C LEU A 17 -15.98 -19.21 37.96
N LEU A 18 -14.65 -19.41 37.92
CA LEU A 18 -13.79 -18.79 36.92
C LEU A 18 -14.13 -19.31 35.53
N ILE A 19 -14.31 -20.62 35.36
CA ILE A 19 -14.70 -21.22 34.08
C ILE A 19 -16.08 -20.70 33.65
N ALA A 20 -17.06 -20.70 34.55
CA ALA A 20 -18.40 -20.18 34.27
C ALA A 20 -18.37 -18.69 33.89
N GLY A 21 -17.57 -17.89 34.60
CA GLY A 21 -17.34 -16.47 34.26
C GLY A 21 -16.70 -16.29 32.89
N CYS A 22 -15.68 -17.10 32.55
CA CYS A 22 -15.04 -17.09 31.23
C CYS A 22 -16.01 -17.51 30.11
N VAL A 23 -16.86 -18.50 30.33
CA VAL A 23 -17.88 -18.94 29.37
C VAL A 23 -18.94 -17.87 29.16
N LEU A 24 -19.42 -17.23 30.24
CA LEU A 24 -20.37 -16.11 30.13
C LEU A 24 -19.75 -14.92 29.39
N LEU A 25 -18.51 -14.55 29.72
CA LEU A 25 -17.76 -13.54 28.98
C LEU A 25 -17.60 -13.92 27.49
N TRP A 26 -17.37 -15.21 27.21
CA TRP A 26 -17.21 -15.73 25.86
C TRP A 26 -18.48 -15.61 25.03
N VAL A 27 -19.65 -15.93 25.61
CA VAL A 27 -20.96 -15.81 24.96
C VAL A 27 -21.34 -14.33 24.76
N VAL A 28 -21.10 -13.48 25.76
CA VAL A 28 -21.37 -12.03 25.64
C VAL A 28 -20.51 -11.37 24.56
N THR A 29 -19.29 -11.85 24.35
CA THR A 29 -18.38 -11.35 23.30
C THR A 29 -18.55 -12.05 21.95
N GLU A 30 -19.37 -13.08 21.85
CA GLU A 30 -19.67 -13.80 20.60
C GLU A 30 -20.16 -12.91 19.44
N PRO A 31 -21.14 -12.00 19.64
CA PRO A 31 -21.54 -11.08 18.57
C PRO A 31 -20.40 -10.14 18.15
N LEU A 32 -19.58 -9.70 19.10
CA LEU A 32 -18.41 -8.85 18.83
C LEU A 32 -17.35 -9.61 18.02
N ARG A 33 -17.10 -10.89 18.36
CA ARG A 33 -16.15 -11.75 17.63
C ARG A 33 -16.63 -12.06 16.22
N SER A 34 -17.92 -12.32 16.03
CA SER A 34 -18.48 -12.57 14.70
C SER A 34 -18.33 -11.35 13.80
N VAL A 35 -18.67 -10.16 14.30
CA VAL A 35 -18.47 -8.90 13.57
C VAL A 35 -16.99 -8.63 13.31
N ALA A 36 -16.12 -8.83 14.31
CA ALA A 36 -14.68 -8.63 14.15
C ALA A 36 -14.11 -9.57 13.08
N LEU A 37 -14.39 -10.88 13.14
CA LEU A 37 -13.96 -11.86 12.14
C LEU A 37 -14.52 -11.55 10.74
N GLY A 38 -15.77 -11.09 10.66
CA GLY A 38 -16.37 -10.59 9.42
C GLY A 38 -15.62 -9.39 8.84
N LEU A 39 -15.27 -8.41 9.68
CA LEU A 39 -14.47 -7.27 9.26
C LEU A 39 -13.05 -7.68 8.85
N PHE A 40 -12.41 -8.59 9.58
CA PHE A 40 -11.09 -9.12 9.23
C PHE A 40 -11.09 -9.87 7.91
N THR A 41 -12.12 -10.68 7.63
CA THR A 41 -12.23 -11.42 6.36
C THR A 41 -12.48 -10.47 5.19
N VAL A 42 -13.39 -9.50 5.31
CA VAL A 42 -13.63 -8.48 4.28
C VAL A 42 -12.37 -7.64 4.04
N SER A 43 -11.70 -7.21 5.11
CA SER A 43 -10.44 -6.45 5.03
C SER A 43 -9.32 -7.29 4.43
N GLY A 44 -9.23 -8.56 4.78
CA GLY A 44 -8.26 -9.51 4.25
C GLY A 44 -8.45 -9.75 2.76
N LEU A 45 -9.69 -9.96 2.31
CA LEU A 45 -10.03 -10.09 0.88
C LEU A 45 -9.72 -8.80 0.11
N PHE A 46 -10.00 -7.65 0.73
CA PHE A 46 -9.66 -6.35 0.18
C PHE A 46 -8.14 -6.24 -0.01
N VAL A 47 -7.34 -6.42 1.05
CA VAL A 47 -5.87 -6.37 0.97
C VAL A 47 -5.33 -7.39 -0.03
N TYR A 48 -5.82 -8.63 -0.01
CA TYR A 48 -5.40 -9.67 -0.93
C TYR A 48 -5.61 -9.27 -2.40
N LYS A 49 -6.77 -8.71 -2.73
CA LYS A 49 -7.07 -8.20 -4.07
C LYS A 49 -6.08 -7.13 -4.50
N TRP A 50 -5.80 -6.16 -3.63
CA TRP A 50 -4.84 -5.08 -3.93
C TRP A 50 -3.40 -5.55 -4.03
N VAL A 51 -2.99 -6.52 -3.21
CA VAL A 51 -1.68 -7.16 -3.29
C VAL A 51 -1.54 -7.91 -4.61
N LYS A 52 -2.58 -8.61 -5.06
CA LYS A 52 -2.57 -9.32 -6.35
C LYS A 52 -2.40 -8.33 -7.51
N LEU A 53 -3.21 -7.28 -7.56
CA LEU A 53 -3.09 -6.22 -8.58
C LEU A 53 -1.71 -5.56 -8.57
N SER A 54 -1.18 -5.28 -7.37
CA SER A 54 0.16 -4.69 -7.20
C SER A 54 1.26 -5.62 -7.70
N LYS A 55 1.16 -6.93 -7.45
CA LYS A 55 2.12 -7.92 -7.95
C LYS A 55 2.12 -8.00 -9.48
N GLU A 56 0.95 -8.01 -10.10
CA GLU A 56 0.84 -8.04 -11.56
C GLU A 56 1.43 -6.77 -12.19
N GLY A 57 1.13 -5.59 -11.62
CA GLY A 57 1.75 -4.34 -12.02
C GLY A 57 3.27 -4.36 -11.85
N LEU A 58 3.77 -4.85 -10.71
CA LEU A 58 5.21 -4.93 -10.46
C LEU A 58 5.94 -5.88 -11.42
N LEU A 59 5.32 -7.00 -11.80
CA LEU A 59 5.89 -7.93 -12.76
C LEU A 59 6.01 -7.30 -14.16
N ARG A 60 4.96 -6.61 -14.62
CA ARG A 60 4.98 -5.87 -15.89
C ARG A 60 6.03 -4.77 -15.87
N TYR A 61 6.10 -4.02 -14.76
CA TYR A 61 7.12 -3.00 -14.55
C TYR A 61 8.54 -3.57 -14.60
N ARG A 62 8.81 -4.66 -13.85
CA ARG A 62 10.12 -5.32 -13.87
C ARG A 62 10.50 -5.80 -15.26
N LYS A 63 9.55 -6.35 -16.02
CA LYS A 63 9.77 -6.77 -17.41
C LYS A 63 10.11 -5.57 -18.31
N TYR A 64 9.40 -4.44 -18.14
CA TYR A 64 9.66 -3.21 -18.89
C TYR A 64 11.03 -2.60 -18.56
N VAL A 65 11.37 -2.46 -17.28
CA VAL A 65 12.66 -1.91 -16.83
C VAL A 65 13.84 -2.77 -17.28
N ARG A 66 13.65 -4.09 -17.37
CA ARG A 66 14.66 -5.03 -17.85
C ARG A 66 14.75 -5.08 -19.38
N SER A 67 13.84 -4.45 -20.12
CA SER A 67 13.88 -4.41 -21.58
C SER A 67 15.11 -3.65 -22.09
N ALA A 68 15.68 -4.14 -23.19
CA ALA A 68 16.83 -3.51 -23.87
C ALA A 68 16.56 -2.03 -24.21
N VAL A 69 15.31 -1.71 -24.56
CA VAL A 69 14.82 -0.34 -24.86
C VAL A 69 15.08 0.67 -23.72
N VAL A 70 15.07 0.20 -22.46
CA VAL A 70 15.32 1.02 -21.28
C VAL A 70 16.78 0.95 -20.86
N GLN A 71 17.44 -0.19 -21.03
CA GLN A 71 18.83 -0.39 -20.61
C GLN A 71 19.85 0.36 -21.47
N GLU A 72 19.60 0.49 -22.77
CA GLU A 72 20.48 1.17 -23.73
C GLU A 72 20.43 2.71 -23.63
N GLN A 73 19.57 3.26 -22.76
CA GLN A 73 19.41 4.70 -22.60
C GLN A 73 20.46 5.27 -21.63
N PRO A 74 20.90 6.53 -21.84
CA PRO A 74 21.81 7.20 -20.91
C PRO A 74 21.15 7.32 -19.52
N LEU A 75 21.97 7.26 -18.45
CA LEU A 75 21.51 7.07 -17.06
C LEU A 75 20.34 7.96 -16.67
N PHE A 76 20.36 9.25 -17.02
CA PHE A 76 19.29 10.19 -16.69
C PHE A 76 17.99 9.90 -17.45
N LYS A 77 18.07 9.64 -18.77
CA LYS A 77 16.90 9.24 -19.58
C LYS A 77 16.36 7.87 -19.18
N LYS A 78 17.25 6.95 -18.79
CA LYS A 78 16.90 5.64 -18.25
C LYS A 78 16.12 5.78 -16.96
N TRP A 79 16.65 6.52 -15.98
CA TRP A 79 15.96 6.81 -14.73
C TRP A 79 14.60 7.49 -14.97
N TRP A 80 14.55 8.44 -15.90
CA TRP A 80 13.31 9.12 -16.27
C TRP A 80 12.24 8.15 -16.81
N LYS A 81 12.59 7.30 -17.79
CA LYS A 81 11.69 6.30 -18.37
C LYS A 81 11.25 5.23 -17.36
N ILE A 82 12.14 4.85 -16.43
CA ILE A 82 11.82 3.94 -15.35
C ILE A 82 10.78 4.57 -14.43
N PHE A 83 10.97 5.83 -14.02
CA PHE A 83 10.01 6.55 -13.18
C PHE A 83 8.65 6.78 -13.85
N GLU A 84 8.63 7.12 -15.13
CA GLU A 84 7.39 7.25 -15.91
C GLU A 84 6.59 5.95 -15.90
N ALA A 85 7.28 4.81 -16.06
CA ALA A 85 6.67 3.50 -16.00
C ALA A 85 6.15 3.12 -14.61
N VAL A 86 6.73 3.63 -13.51
CA VAL A 86 6.24 3.37 -12.14
C VAL A 86 4.82 3.90 -11.95
N ALA A 87 4.51 5.07 -12.51
CA ALA A 87 3.18 5.67 -12.38
C ALA A 87 2.21 5.15 -13.46
N ALA A 88 2.68 4.90 -14.69
CA ALA A 88 1.83 4.42 -15.78
C ALA A 88 1.36 2.97 -15.58
N THR A 89 2.22 2.07 -15.11
CA THR A 89 1.91 0.65 -14.96
C THR A 89 0.72 0.36 -14.02
N PRO A 90 0.64 0.92 -12.80
CA PRO A 90 -0.52 0.70 -11.93
C PRO A 90 -1.81 1.32 -12.50
N MET A 91 -1.75 2.42 -13.26
CA MET A 91 -2.94 2.95 -13.94
C MET A 91 -3.52 1.97 -14.96
N VAL A 92 -2.67 1.35 -15.79
CA VAL A 92 -3.11 0.38 -16.80
C VAL A 92 -3.75 -0.83 -16.14
N VAL A 93 -3.15 -1.36 -15.07
CA VAL A 93 -3.71 -2.49 -14.33
C VAL A 93 -5.06 -2.14 -13.67
N LEU A 94 -5.21 -0.93 -13.14
CA LEU A 94 -6.47 -0.41 -12.59
C LEU A 94 -7.57 -0.26 -13.65
N VAL A 95 -7.21 0.13 -14.87
CA VAL A 95 -8.13 0.26 -16.00
C VAL A 95 -8.56 -1.11 -16.52
N GLU A 96 -7.60 -2.02 -16.72
CA GLU A 96 -7.86 -3.40 -17.19
C GLU A 96 -8.83 -4.16 -16.28
N HIS A 97 -8.70 -3.99 -14.97
CA HIS A 97 -9.57 -4.65 -14.00
C HIS A 97 -10.88 -3.88 -13.74
N GLY A 98 -11.11 -2.75 -14.40
CA GLY A 98 -12.32 -1.92 -14.22
C GLY A 98 -12.47 -1.28 -12.84
N GLU A 99 -11.46 -1.38 -11.97
CA GLU A 99 -11.51 -0.90 -10.59
C GLU A 99 -11.44 0.64 -10.50
N TYR A 100 -11.01 1.32 -11.57
CA TYR A 100 -10.98 2.78 -11.64
C TYR A 100 -12.37 3.44 -11.43
N LYS A 101 -13.47 2.71 -11.64
CA LYS A 101 -14.83 3.21 -11.41
C LYS A 101 -15.27 3.13 -9.95
N ARG A 102 -14.70 2.22 -9.16
CA ARG A 102 -15.08 1.94 -7.76
C ARG A 102 -14.28 2.78 -6.77
N ARG A 103 -14.91 3.17 -5.65
CA ARG A 103 -14.43 4.15 -4.63
C ARG A 103 -12.91 4.27 -4.51
N LEU A 104 -12.23 3.24 -4.01
CA LEU A 104 -10.79 3.29 -3.74
C LEU A 104 -9.94 3.27 -5.01
N GLY A 105 -10.32 2.48 -6.02
CA GLY A 105 -9.63 2.49 -7.32
C GLY A 105 -9.75 3.82 -8.05
N ARG A 106 -10.87 4.55 -7.90
CA ARG A 106 -11.04 5.91 -8.43
C ARG A 106 -10.09 6.89 -7.75
N VAL A 107 -9.98 6.83 -6.42
CA VAL A 107 -9.10 7.73 -5.65
C VAL A 107 -7.64 7.45 -6.01
N ILE A 108 -7.25 6.19 -6.01
CA ILE A 108 -5.89 5.78 -6.38
C ILE A 108 -5.59 6.18 -7.83
N TYR A 109 -6.50 5.92 -8.77
CA TYR A 109 -6.34 6.32 -10.16
C TYR A 109 -6.15 7.84 -10.32
N LYS A 110 -6.98 8.65 -9.65
CA LYS A 110 -6.84 10.12 -9.67
C LYS A 110 -5.53 10.59 -9.03
N TRP A 111 -5.14 9.98 -7.92
CA TRP A 111 -3.91 10.33 -7.21
C TRP A 111 -2.67 10.01 -8.04
N ILE A 112 -2.61 8.81 -8.62
CA ILE A 112 -1.53 8.44 -9.56
C ILE A 112 -1.58 9.35 -10.78
N GLY A 113 -2.78 9.71 -11.27
CA GLY A 113 -2.98 10.65 -12.37
C GLY A 113 -2.37 12.02 -12.10
N ALA A 114 -2.67 12.58 -10.93
CA ALA A 114 -2.11 13.85 -10.48
C ALA A 114 -0.59 13.77 -10.27
N PHE A 115 -0.10 12.68 -9.67
CA PHE A 115 1.32 12.43 -9.50
C PHE A 115 2.06 12.36 -10.85
N HIS A 116 1.51 11.62 -11.81
CA HIS A 116 2.05 11.52 -13.17
C HIS A 116 2.04 12.86 -13.88
N ALA A 117 0.94 13.63 -13.81
CA ALA A 117 0.86 14.95 -14.44
C ALA A 117 1.86 15.95 -13.83
N TYR A 118 1.99 15.95 -12.51
CA TYR A 118 3.00 16.74 -11.82
C TYR A 118 4.42 16.33 -12.26
N TRP A 119 4.72 15.03 -12.25
CA TRP A 119 6.09 14.57 -12.51
C TRP A 119 6.49 14.67 -13.99
N CYS A 120 5.61 14.31 -14.92
CA CYS A 120 5.89 14.33 -16.35
C CYS A 120 5.71 15.73 -16.98
N GLY A 121 4.94 16.62 -16.36
CA GLY A 121 4.73 17.99 -16.86
C GLY A 121 5.52 19.04 -16.11
N PHE A 122 5.34 19.13 -14.78
CA PHE A 122 5.88 20.22 -13.98
C PHE A 122 7.38 20.08 -13.67
N LEU A 123 7.84 18.86 -13.41
CA LEU A 123 9.23 18.61 -13.07
C LEU A 123 10.22 18.88 -14.24
N PRO A 124 9.98 18.43 -15.49
CA PRO A 124 10.90 18.74 -16.58
C PRO A 124 10.87 20.23 -16.95
N GLU A 125 9.72 20.89 -16.81
CA GLU A 125 9.58 22.33 -17.04
C GLU A 125 10.39 23.14 -16.02
N SER A 126 10.29 22.80 -14.74
CA SER A 126 11.07 23.44 -13.68
C SER A 126 12.58 23.18 -13.83
N LEU A 127 12.98 21.97 -14.23
CA LEU A 127 14.38 21.65 -14.51
C LEU A 127 14.94 22.50 -15.67
N ARG A 128 14.17 22.63 -16.77
CA ARG A 128 14.56 23.46 -17.93
C ARG A 128 14.71 24.93 -17.54
N ASN A 129 13.78 25.45 -16.77
CA ASN A 129 13.81 26.84 -16.32
C ASN A 129 14.98 27.09 -15.35
N GLY A 130 15.30 26.12 -14.48
CA GLY A 130 16.48 26.18 -13.62
C GLY A 130 17.79 26.19 -14.42
N GLN A 131 17.92 25.33 -15.43
CA GLN A 131 19.10 25.32 -16.31
C GLN A 131 19.28 26.66 -17.05
N LEU A 132 18.19 27.23 -17.56
CA LEU A 132 18.22 28.54 -18.22
C LEU A 132 18.64 29.65 -17.24
N GLY A 133 18.16 29.60 -15.99
CA GLY A 133 18.53 30.54 -14.94
C GLY A 133 20.02 30.46 -14.57
N VAL A 134 20.54 29.23 -14.39
CA VAL A 134 21.96 29.00 -14.10
C VAL A 134 22.85 29.46 -15.27
N ALA A 135 22.46 29.17 -16.52
CA ALA A 135 23.19 29.62 -17.69
C ALA A 135 23.26 31.16 -17.78
N LYS A 136 22.15 31.85 -17.48
CA LYS A 136 22.12 33.32 -17.43
C LYS A 136 23.01 33.88 -16.32
N TYR A 137 22.96 33.27 -15.13
CA TYR A 137 23.81 33.66 -14.01
C TYR A 137 25.30 33.49 -14.33
N TRP A 138 25.67 32.35 -14.91
CA TRP A 138 27.04 32.05 -15.31
C TRP A 138 27.56 33.00 -16.41
N ASN A 139 26.70 33.34 -17.38
CA ASN A 139 27.07 34.30 -18.43
C ASN A 139 27.21 35.73 -17.89
N GLY A 140 26.42 36.11 -16.88
CA GLY A 140 26.60 37.40 -16.19
C GLY A 140 27.91 37.49 -15.41
N LEU A 141 28.29 36.40 -14.73
CA LEU A 141 29.56 36.29 -13.98
C LEU A 141 30.81 36.35 -14.87
N ASN A 142 30.74 35.87 -16.12
CA ASN A 142 31.88 35.92 -17.05
C ASN A 142 31.93 37.21 -17.89
N ALA A 143 30.94 38.10 -17.74
CA ALA A 143 30.86 39.36 -18.47
C ALA A 143 31.33 40.59 -17.65
N GLU A 144 31.54 40.41 -16.34
CA GLU A 144 32.29 41.33 -15.45
C GLU A 144 33.78 41.00 -15.45
#